data_AF-A0A356Z8K1-F1
#
_entry.id   AF-A0A356Z8K1-F1
#
_cell.length_a   1.000
_cell.length_b   1.000
_cell.length_c   1.000
_cell.angle_alpha   90.00
_cell.angle_beta   90.00
_cell.angle_gamma   90.00
#
_symmetry.space_group_name_H-M   'P 1'
#
loop_
_entity.id
_entity.type
_entity.pdbx_description
1 polymer ?
#
loop_
_entity_poly.entity_id
_entity_poly.type
_entity_poly.pdbx_seq_one_letter_code
_entity_poly.pdbx_strand_id
1 'polypeptide(L)'
;DLTDPAPATTFAHLDATTVLSRAISELGIYPAVDPLDSTSRILDPQIVGAKHYATARAVQQILQRYKELQDIIAILGMDELTDEDKLIVARARKIQRFLSQPF
;
A
#
# COMPACT_ATOMS: atom_id res chain seq x y z
N ASP A 1 -18.71 1.91 5.05
CA ASP A 1 -18.53 2.94 4.02
C ASP A 1 -17.74 4.08 4.65
N LEU A 2 -16.58 4.44 4.10
CA LEU A 2 -15.74 5.52 4.64
C LEU A 2 -16.25 6.91 4.24
N THR A 3 -17.25 6.97 3.35
CA THR A 3 -17.89 8.21 2.91
C THR A 3 -19.05 8.66 3.83
N ASP A 4 -19.37 7.87 4.86
CA ASP A 4 -20.34 8.26 5.87
C ASP A 4 -19.86 9.52 6.62
N PRO A 5 -20.73 10.52 6.87
CA PRO A 5 -20.36 11.77 7.50
C PRO A 5 -19.82 11.62 8.93
N ALA A 6 -20.21 10.59 9.69
CA ALA A 6 -19.74 10.40 11.07
C ALA A 6 -18.27 9.94 11.17
N PRO A 7 -17.81 8.96 10.36
CA PRO A 7 -16.38 8.68 10.20
C PRO A 7 -15.59 9.88 9.67
N ALA A 8 -16.12 10.60 8.69
CA ALA A 8 -15.42 11.72 8.05
C ALA A 8 -15.04 12.83 9.05
N THR A 9 -15.93 13.21 9.96
CA THR A 9 -15.61 14.18 11.04
C THR A 9 -14.59 13.64 12.02
N THR A 10 -14.68 12.35 12.36
CA THR A 10 -13.72 11.73 13.29
C THR A 10 -12.32 11.67 12.69
N PHE A 11 -12.19 11.35 11.40
CA PHE A 11 -10.90 11.31 10.70
C PHE A 11 -10.20 12.66 10.65
N ALA A 12 -10.95 13.78 10.63
CA ALA A 12 -10.35 15.12 10.66
C ALA A 12 -9.55 15.39 11.94
N HIS A 13 -9.86 14.69 13.04
CA HIS A 13 -9.17 14.81 14.32
C HIS A 13 -8.06 13.77 14.54
N LEU A 14 -7.90 12.80 13.63
CA LEU A 14 -6.87 11.76 13.75
C LEU A 14 -5.57 12.17 13.04
N ASP A 15 -4.45 11.87 13.67
CA ASP A 15 -3.11 12.14 13.10
C ASP A 15 -2.61 10.99 12.21
N ALA A 16 -3.21 9.81 12.33
CA ALA A 16 -2.96 8.68 11.46
C ALA A 16 -4.23 7.84 11.29
N THR A 17 -4.38 7.25 10.11
CA THR A 17 -5.43 6.30 9.78
C THR A 17 -4.79 5.00 9.35
N THR A 18 -5.16 3.90 10.00
CA THR A 18 -4.75 2.56 9.63
C THR A 18 -5.96 1.82 9.11
N VAL A 19 -6.00 1.58 7.80
CA VAL A 19 -7.11 0.92 7.12
C VAL A 19 -6.82 -0.57 7.06
N LEU A 20 -7.75 -1.38 7.55
CA LEU A 20 -7.68 -2.85 7.43
C LEU A 20 -8.55 -3.30 6.25
N SER A 21 -7.98 -4.13 5.37
CA SER A 21 -8.62 -4.57 4.13
C SER A 21 -8.89 -6.07 4.13
N ARG A 22 -10.13 -6.43 3.79
CA ARG A 22 -10.52 -7.84 3.62
C ARG A 22 -9.71 -8.50 2.51
N ALA A 23 -9.51 -7.81 1.38
CA ALA A 23 -8.76 -8.34 0.24
C ALA A 23 -7.32 -8.72 0.64
N ILE A 24 -6.69 -7.97 1.56
CA ILE A 24 -5.34 -8.29 2.06
C ILE A 24 -5.36 -9.50 3.00
N SER A 25 -6.39 -9.60 3.85
CA SER A 25 -6.55 -10.78 4.72
C SER A 25 -6.78 -12.08 3.94
N GLU A 26 -7.51 -12.02 2.80
CA GLU A 26 -7.74 -13.16 1.91
C GLU A 26 -6.47 -13.65 1.22
N LEU A 27 -5.45 -12.78 1.10
CA LEU A 27 -4.11 -13.15 0.63
C LEU A 27 -3.24 -13.78 1.73
N GLY A 28 -3.77 -13.95 2.95
CA GLY A 28 -3.05 -14.51 4.11
C GLY A 28 -2.01 -13.56 4.72
N ILE A 29 -2.12 -12.25 4.47
CA ILE A 29 -1.21 -11.24 5.00
C ILE A 29 -1.80 -10.66 6.29
N TYR A 30 -1.05 -10.81 7.39
CA TYR A 30 -1.41 -10.28 8.71
C TYR A 30 -0.25 -9.47 9.29
N PRO A 31 -0.51 -8.26 9.85
CA PRO A 31 -1.82 -7.61 9.96
C PRO A 31 -2.35 -7.16 8.59
N ALA A 32 -3.67 -7.19 8.40
CA ALA A 32 -4.31 -6.92 7.10
C ALA A 32 -4.38 -5.42 6.76
N VAL A 33 -3.29 -4.69 6.99
CA VAL A 33 -3.20 -3.24 6.77
C VAL A 33 -3.04 -2.93 5.29
N ASP A 34 -3.84 -2.00 4.78
CA ASP A 34 -3.68 -1.46 3.44
C ASP A 34 -2.67 -0.29 3.44
N PRO A 35 -1.48 -0.46 2.82
CA PRO A 35 -0.42 0.55 2.85
C PRO A 35 -0.67 1.75 1.91
N LEU A 36 -1.64 1.67 0.99
CA LEU A 36 -2.01 2.74 0.08
C LEU A 36 -3.15 3.59 0.64
N ASP A 37 -4.09 2.95 1.34
CA ASP A 37 -5.24 3.64 1.95
C ASP A 37 -4.95 4.13 3.39
N SER A 38 -3.91 3.59 4.04
CA SER A 38 -3.44 4.07 5.34
C SER A 38 -2.60 5.33 5.21
N THR A 39 -2.84 6.32 6.08
CA THR A 39 -2.16 7.61 6.02
C THR A 39 -1.66 8.06 7.39
N SER A 40 -0.70 8.98 7.40
CA SER A 40 -0.27 9.63 8.62
C SER A 40 0.23 11.04 8.34
N ARG A 41 -0.18 12.00 9.17
CA ARG A 41 0.29 13.39 9.11
C ARG A 41 1.78 13.52 9.42
N ILE A 42 2.31 12.63 10.25
CA ILE A 42 3.72 12.69 10.65
C ILE A 42 4.65 12.08 9.60
N LEU A 43 4.12 11.48 8.52
CA LEU A 43 4.92 11.03 7.39
C LEU A 43 5.37 12.23 6.54
N ASP A 44 6.18 13.08 7.17
CA ASP A 44 6.78 14.30 6.64
C ASP A 44 8.30 14.23 6.84
N PRO A 45 9.12 14.56 5.84
CA PRO A 45 10.57 14.47 5.94
C PRO A 45 11.16 15.36 7.06
N GLN A 46 10.48 16.42 7.49
CA GLN A 46 10.90 17.27 8.61
C GLN A 46 10.68 16.59 9.97
N ILE A 47 9.77 15.61 10.05
CA ILE A 47 9.43 14.92 11.30
C ILE A 47 10.15 13.56 11.38
N VAL A 48 10.01 12.71 10.35
CA VAL A 48 10.58 11.35 10.35
C VAL A 48 11.98 11.27 9.72
N GLY A 49 12.46 12.37 9.17
CA GLY A 49 13.72 12.43 8.42
C GLY A 49 13.60 11.99 6.97
N ALA A 50 14.48 12.52 6.12
CA ALA A 50 14.44 12.32 4.67
C ALA A 50 14.53 10.84 4.24
N LYS A 51 15.38 10.05 4.92
CA LYS A 51 15.59 8.63 4.58
C LYS A 51 14.32 7.81 4.82
N HIS A 52 13.65 8.01 5.95
CA HIS A 52 12.41 7.29 6.28
C HIS A 52 11.32 7.69 5.29
N TYR A 53 11.09 8.99 5.10
CA TYR A 53 10.10 9.50 4.17
C TYR A 53 10.31 8.97 2.75
N ALA A 54 11.53 9.07 2.20
CA ALA A 54 11.84 8.59 0.86
C ALA A 54 11.62 7.07 0.72
N THR A 55 12.00 6.29 1.73
CA THR A 55 11.80 4.84 1.72
C THR A 55 10.31 4.49 1.73
N ALA A 56 9.52 5.14 2.58
CA ALA A 56 8.08 4.92 2.65
C ALA A 56 7.37 5.31 1.35
N ARG A 57 7.73 6.47 0.77
CA ARG A 57 7.18 6.92 -0.52
C ARG A 57 7.57 5.98 -1.67
N ALA A 58 8.79 5.48 -1.71
CA ALA A 58 9.21 4.50 -2.71
C ALA A 58 8.43 3.18 -2.60
N VAL A 59 8.18 2.70 -1.37
CA VAL A 59 7.32 1.53 -1.14
C VAL A 59 5.91 1.77 -1.68
N GLN A 60 5.29 2.91 -1.35
CA GLN A 60 3.96 3.27 -1.84
C GLN A 60 3.92 3.35 -3.37
N GLN A 61 4.93 3.96 -4.01
CA GLN A 61 5.02 4.06 -5.47
C GLN A 61 5.09 2.68 -6.14
N ILE A 62 5.91 1.76 -5.61
CA ILE A 62 6.01 0.40 -6.15
C ILE A 62 4.69 -0.35 -6.02
N LEU A 63 4.01 -0.24 -4.87
CA LEU A 63 2.73 -0.89 -4.63
C LEU A 63 1.59 -0.29 -5.47
N GLN A 64 1.59 1.03 -5.66
CA GLN A 64 0.64 1.71 -6.54
C GLN A 64 0.82 1.27 -7.99
N ARG A 65 2.06 1.25 -8.49
CA ARG A 65 2.36 0.77 -9.84
C ARG A 65 1.99 -0.69 -10.01
N TYR A 66 2.22 -1.53 -8.99
CA TYR A 66 1.77 -2.92 -9.02
C TYR A 66 0.25 -3.04 -9.13
N LYS A 67 -0.52 -2.23 -8.41
CA LYS A 67 -1.99 -2.19 -8.49
C LYS A 67 -2.48 -1.84 -9.90
N GLU A 68 -1.87 -0.85 -10.56
CA GLU A 68 -2.17 -0.51 -11.96
C GLU A 68 -1.86 -1.67 -12.92
N LEU A 69 -0.76 -2.39 -12.69
CA LEU A 69 -0.37 -3.54 -13.49
C LEU A 69 -1.26 -4.77 -13.26
N GLN A 70 -1.94 -4.89 -12.11
CA GLN A 70 -2.82 -6.03 -11.83
C GLN A 70 -3.98 -6.14 -12.82
N ASP A 71 -4.58 -5.02 -13.23
CA ASP A 71 -5.67 -5.02 -14.22
C ASP A 71 -5.18 -5.51 -15.59
N ILE A 72 -3.98 -5.07 -15.99
CA ILE A 72 -3.32 -5.52 -17.23
C ILE A 72 -3.02 -7.03 -17.14
N ILE A 73 -2.45 -7.49 -16.02
CA ILE A 73 -2.13 -8.91 -15.80
C ILE A 73 -3.39 -9.77 -15.83
N ALA A 74 -4.51 -9.28 -15.29
CA ALA A 74 -5.77 -10.01 -15.24
C ALA A 74 -6.40 -10.20 -16.63
N ILE A 75 -6.17 -9.27 -17.56
CA ILE A 75 -6.73 -9.30 -18.92
C ILE A 75 -5.78 -9.98 -19.91
N LEU A 76 -4.51 -9.58 -19.91
CA LEU A 76 -3.53 -9.95 -20.93
C LEU A 76 -2.53 -11.03 -20.47
N GLY A 77 -2.36 -11.20 -19.16
CA GLY A 77 -1.37 -12.11 -18.58
C GLY A 77 -0.01 -11.44 -18.27
N MET A 78 0.84 -12.15 -17.53
CA MET A 78 2.15 -11.63 -17.09
C MET A 78 3.17 -11.50 -18.22
N ASP A 79 3.03 -12.27 -19.29
CA ASP A 79 4.04 -12.34 -20.36
C ASP A 79 4.06 -11.08 -21.22
N GLU A 80 2.92 -10.39 -21.30
CA GLU A 80 2.70 -9.14 -22.05
C GLU A 80 3.30 -7.90 -21.36
N LEU A 81 3.81 -8.04 -20.14
CA LEU A 81 4.49 -6.96 -19.44
C LEU A 81 5.93 -6.76 -19.96
N THR A 82 6.37 -5.50 -19.92
CA THR A 82 7.79 -5.17 -20.13
C THR A 82 8.66 -5.80 -19.04
N ASP A 83 9.96 -5.98 -19.32
CA ASP A 83 10.90 -6.54 -18.32
C ASP A 83 10.99 -5.65 -17.06
N GLU A 84 10.84 -4.33 -17.23
CA GLU A 84 10.79 -3.38 -16.12
C GLU A 84 9.52 -3.57 -15.28
N ASP A 85 8.34 -3.67 -15.90
CA ASP A 85 7.09 -3.91 -15.18
C ASP A 85 7.10 -5.28 -14.48
N LYS A 86 7.68 -6.32 -15.11
CA LYS A 86 7.90 -7.63 -14.47
C LYS A 86 8.77 -7.50 -13.22
N LEU A 87 9.83 -6.69 -13.27
CA LEU A 87 10.68 -6.41 -12.12
C LEU A 87 9.92 -5.67 -11.01
N ILE A 88 9.06 -4.70 -11.37
CA ILE A 88 8.20 -3.97 -10.42
C ILE A 88 7.24 -4.94 -9.73
N VAL A 89 6.53 -5.79 -10.49
CA VAL A 89 5.63 -6.81 -9.95
C VAL A 89 6.37 -7.75 -8.98
N ALA A 90 7.56 -8.21 -9.35
CA ALA A 90 8.37 -9.08 -8.51
C ALA A 90 8.77 -8.39 -7.19
N ARG A 91 9.16 -7.12 -7.22
CA ARG A 91 9.50 -6.33 -6.03
C ARG A 91 8.28 -6.05 -5.17
N ALA A 92 7.16 -5.66 -5.77
CA ALA A 92 5.92 -5.38 -5.07
C ALA A 92 5.39 -6.60 -4.32
N ARG A 93 5.39 -7.79 -4.95
CA ARG A 93 5.02 -9.05 -4.28
C ARG A 93 5.90 -9.37 -3.07
N LYS A 94 7.21 -9.10 -3.16
CA LYS A 94 8.14 -9.28 -2.02
C LYS A 94 7.83 -8.29 -0.90
N ILE A 95 7.64 -7.01 -1.23
CA ILE A 95 7.29 -5.97 -0.25
C ILE A 95 5.97 -6.31 0.44
N GLN A 96 4.93 -6.65 -0.31
CA GLN A 96 3.61 -6.97 0.23
C GLN A 96 3.66 -8.12 1.24
N ARG A 97 4.46 -9.16 0.95
CA ARG A 97 4.69 -10.26 1.90
C ARG A 97 5.58 -9.86 3.07
N PHE A 98 6.55 -8.99 2.85
CA PHE A 98 7.43 -8.50 3.91
C PHE A 98 6.70 -7.62 4.94
N LEU A 99 5.60 -6.97 4.55
CA LEU A 99 4.73 -6.23 5.46
C LEU A 99 3.92 -7.13 6.42
N SER A 100 3.95 -8.46 6.25
CA SER A 100 3.35 -9.36 7.21
C SER A 100 4.27 -9.59 8.42
N GLN A 101 3.68 -9.79 9.59
CA GLN A 101 4.40 -10.05 10.83
C GLN A 101 3.60 -11.06 11.69
N PRO A 102 4.24 -12.14 12.18
CA PRO A 102 3.61 -13.00 13.17
C PRO A 102 3.49 -12.26 14.50
N PHE A 103 2.32 -12.38 15.13
CA PHE A 103 2.04 -11.88 16.47
C PHE A 103 1.93 -13.03 17.47
#